data_AF-A0AAU6WL27-F1
#
_entry.id   AF-A0AAU6WL27-F1
#
_cell.length_a   1.000
_cell.length_b   1.000
_cell.length_c   1.000
_cell.angle_alpha   90.00
_cell.angle_beta   90.00
_cell.angle_gamma   90.00
#
_symmetry.space_group_name_H-M   'P 1'
#
loop_
_entity.id
_entity.type
_entity.pdbx_description
1 polymer ?
#
loop_
_entity_poly.entity_id
_entity_poly.type
_entity_poly.pdbx_seq_one_letter_code
_entity_poly.pdbx_strand_id
1 'polypeptide(L)' 'MLTSKDNLSEFIKAEIESFYNIKLPECPKQNQLMYTLSRYFLGLYEKKLFVSRLSGEVINYKVSHYLFKIKVA' A
#
# COMPACT_ATOMS: atom_id res chain seq x y z
N MET A 1 -21.41 0.06 16.99
CA MET A 1 -20.40 -0.77 17.71
C MET A 1 -19.23 -0.93 16.74
N LEU A 2 -18.24 -0.03 16.82
CA LEU A 2 -17.02 -0.13 16.00
C LEU A 2 -16.18 -1.26 16.58
N THR A 3 -15.99 -2.32 15.81
CA THR A 3 -15.17 -3.44 16.25
C THR A 3 -13.70 -3.01 16.18
N SER A 4 -12.83 -3.55 17.04
CA SER A 4 -11.41 -3.12 17.05
C SER A 4 -10.70 -3.32 15.70
N LYS A 5 -11.24 -4.18 14.82
CA LYS A 5 -10.81 -4.38 13.44
C LYS A 5 -11.02 -3.15 12.56
N ASP A 6 -12.16 -2.48 12.70
CA ASP A 6 -12.50 -1.30 11.90
C ASP A 6 -11.52 -0.16 12.19
N ASN A 7 -11.17 0.02 13.47
CA ASN A 7 -10.22 1.04 13.92
C ASN A 7 -8.79 0.80 13.40
N LEU A 8 -8.34 -0.47 13.31
CA LEU A 8 -7.01 -0.79 12.79
C LEU A 8 -6.91 -0.54 11.28
N SER A 9 -7.95 -0.91 10.53
CA SER A 9 -8.02 -0.64 9.09
C SER A 9 -8.00 0.86 8.80
N GLU A 10 -8.79 1.65 9.55
CA GLU A 10 -8.79 3.11 9.45
C GLU A 10 -7.44 3.72 9.82
N PHE A 11 -6.78 3.21 10.86
CA PHE A 11 -5.46 3.69 11.26
C PHE A 11 -4.39 3.44 10.19
N ILE A 12 -4.36 2.21 9.64
CA ILE A 12 -3.41 1.86 8.57
C ILE A 12 -3.70 2.69 7.31
N LYS A 13 -4.98 2.89 6.97
CA LYS A 13 -5.38 3.77 5.86
C LYS A 13 -4.84 5.18 6.10
N ALA A 14 -5.12 5.78 7.25
CA ALA A 14 -4.66 7.13 7.58
C ALA A 14 -3.13 7.26 7.57
N GLU A 15 -2.41 6.26 8.06
CA GLU A 15 -0.95 6.21 8.03
C GLU A 15 -0.42 6.20 6.59
N ILE A 16 -0.97 5.35 5.72
CA ILE A 16 -0.56 5.28 4.31
C ILE A 16 -0.85 6.59 3.59
N GLU A 17 -2.05 7.16 3.79
CA GLU A 17 -2.44 8.41 3.15
C GLU A 17 -1.57 9.59 3.60
N SER A 18 -1.24 9.66 4.89
CA SER A 18 -0.39 10.71 5.46
C SER A 18 1.08 10.54 5.06
N PHE A 19 1.63 9.34 5.20
CA PHE A 19 3.07 9.11 5.02
C PHE A 19 3.50 9.03 3.56
N TYR A 20 2.66 8.44 2.71
CA TYR A 20 2.97 8.25 1.29
C TYR A 20 2.21 9.20 0.36
N ASN A 21 1.32 10.05 0.89
CA ASN A 21 0.49 10.98 0.12
C ASN A 21 -0.28 10.30 -1.03
N ILE A 22 -0.75 9.08 -0.79
CA ILE A 22 -1.55 8.26 -1.72
C ILE A 22 -2.99 8.29 -1.24
N LYS A 23 -3.98 8.38 -2.15
CA LYS A 23 -5.38 8.12 -1.81
C LYS A 23 -5.73 6.66 -2.08
N LEU A 24 -6.23 5.96 -1.06
CA LEU A 24 -6.68 4.58 -1.20
C LEU A 24 -8.12 4.56 -1.73
N PRO A 25 -8.38 3.99 -2.93
CA PRO A 25 -9.72 3.94 -3.49
C PRO A 25 -10.57 2.95 -2.69
N GLU A 26 -11.83 3.28 -2.42
CA GLU A 26 -12.75 2.44 -1.65
C GLU A 26 -13.26 1.20 -2.41
N CYS A 27 -12.65 0.87 -3.55
CA CYS A 27 -13.14 -0.19 -4.42
C CYS A 27 -12.88 -1.59 -3.80
N PRO A 28 -13.94 -2.39 -3.53
CA PRO A 28 -13.83 -3.66 -2.80
C PRO A 28 -13.28 -4.82 -3.65
N LYS A 29 -13.10 -4.63 -4.97
CA LYS A 29 -12.78 -5.74 -5.89
C LYS A 29 -11.30 -6.15 -5.93
N GLN A 30 -10.39 -5.36 -5.34
CA GLN A 30 -8.95 -5.63 -5.40
C GLN A 30 -8.38 -5.96 -4.02
N ASN A 31 -8.08 -7.25 -3.83
CA ASN A 31 -7.45 -7.79 -2.63
C ASN A 31 -6.02 -7.25 -2.41
N GLN A 32 -5.38 -6.73 -3.47
CA GLN A 32 -4.08 -6.10 -3.36
C GLN A 32 -4.01 -4.90 -4.30
N LEU A 33 -3.59 -3.77 -3.76
CA LEU A 33 -3.21 -2.59 -4.52
C LEU A 33 -1.70 -2.47 -4.59
N MET A 34 -1.21 -1.95 -5.71
CA MET A 34 0.20 -1.64 -5.90
C MET A 34 0.33 -0.18 -6.33
N TYR A 35 1.15 0.56 -5.59
CA TYR A 35 1.51 1.94 -5.91
C TYR A 35 3.01 2.05 -6.09
N THR A 36 3.44 2.69 -7.18
CA THR A 36 4.84 3.07 -7.32
C THR A 36 5.07 4.37 -6.54
N LEU A 37 5.83 4.29 -5.46
CA LEU A 37 6.17 5.44 -4.62
C LEU A 37 7.24 6.31 -5.27
N SER A 38 8.26 5.68 -5.85
CA SER A 38 9.34 6.40 -6.50
C SER A 38 9.99 5.54 -7.56
N ARG A 39 10.41 6.17 -8.65
CA ARG A 39 11.18 5.55 -9.73
C ARG A 39 12.41 6.40 -9.99
N TYR A 40 13.59 5.81 -9.88
CA TYR A 40 14.87 6.49 -10.09
C TYR A 40 15.64 5.83 -11.24
N PHE A 41 16.61 6.58 -11.79
CA PHE A 41 17.51 6.11 -12.85
C PHE A 41 16.77 5.39 -14.00
N LEU A 42 15.75 6.02 -14.57
CA LEU A 42 14.94 5.46 -15.67
C LEU A 42 14.20 4.13 -15.37
N GLY A 43 14.09 3.72 -14.10
CA GLY A 43 13.50 2.42 -13.70
C GLY A 43 14.49 1.37 -13.25
N LEU A 44 15.77 1.73 -13.09
CA LEU A 44 16.73 0.85 -12.44
C LEU A 44 16.41 0.65 -10.96
N TYR A 45 15.83 1.65 -10.30
CA TYR A 45 15.33 1.49 -8.94
C TYR A 45 13.86 1.90 -8.87
N GLU A 46 13.05 1.02 -8.30
CA GLU A 46 11.63 1.26 -8.05
C GLU A 46 11.30 0.96 -6.59
N LYS A 47 10.66 1.91 -5.91
CA LYS A 47 10.05 1.68 -4.61
C LYS A 47 8.56 1.51 -4.82
N LYS A 48 8.01 0.38 -4.40
CA LYS A 48 6.59 0.06 -4.55
C LYS A 48 5.97 -0.19 -3.19
N LEU A 49 4.75 0.31 -3.00
CA LEU A 49 3.90 0.04 -1.86
C LEU A 49 2.83 -0.95 -2.30
N PHE A 50 2.74 -2.06 -1.58
CA PHE A 50 1.70 -3.05 -1.73
C PHE A 50 0.75 -2.92 -0.56
N VAL A 51 -0.53 -2.69 -0.83
CA VAL A 51 -1.57 -2.58 0.21
C VAL A 51 -2.49 -3.79 0.07
N SER A 52 -2.50 -4.63 1.11
CA SER A 52 -3.34 -5.82 1.18
C SER A 52 -4.69 -5.46 1.78
N ARG A 53 -5.75 -5.86 1.08
CA ARG A 53 -7.13 -5.59 1.43
C ARG A 53 -7.95 -6.85 1.46
N LEU A 54 -8.96 -6.87 2.31
CA LEU A 54 -9.95 -7.94 2.38
C LEU A 54 -11.32 -7.30 2.51
N SER A 55 -12.23 -7.61 1.59
CA SER A 55 -13.60 -7.10 1.62
C SER A 55 -13.73 -5.57 1.70
N GLY A 56 -12.73 -4.84 1.16
CA GLY A 56 -12.70 -3.36 1.18
C GLY A 56 -11.91 -2.76 2.36
N GLU A 57 -11.61 -3.53 3.39
CA GLU A 57 -10.80 -3.10 4.53
C GLU A 57 -9.30 -3.25 4.26
N VAL A 58 -8.49 -2.32 4.76
CA VAL A 58 -7.04 -2.37 4.67
C VAL A 58 -6.50 -3.17 5.84
N ILE A 59 -5.89 -4.32 5.56
CA ILE A 59 -5.37 -5.19 6.63
C ILE A 59 -3.88 -4.91 6.88
N ASN A 60 -3.12 -4.64 5.81
CA ASN A 60 -1.68 -4.51 5.91
C ASN A 60 -1.12 -3.77 4.70
N TYR A 61 0.11 -3.28 4.83
CA TYR A 61 0.90 -2.80 3.71
C TYR A 61 2.35 -3.27 3.80
N LYS A 62 3.00 -3.37 2.65
CA LYS A 62 4.41 -3.70 2.54
C LYS A 62 5.06 -2.81 1.50
N VAL A 63 6.17 -2.20 1.88
CA VAL A 63 7.05 -1.56 0.90
C VAL A 63 8.01 -2.60 0.36
N SER A 64 8.25 -2.58 -0.94
CA SER A 64 9.33 -3.36 -1.54
C SER A 64 10.15 -2.51 -2.47
N HIS A 65 11.45 -2.79 -2.46
CA HIS A 65 12.44 -2.11 -3.28
C HIS A 65 12.86 -3.05 -4.39
N TYR A 66 12.86 -2.52 -5.61
CA TYR A 66 13.24 -3.24 -6.80
C TYR A 66 14.47 -2.57 -7.40
N LEU A 67 15.47 -3.37 -7.74
CA LEU A 67 16.65 -2.96 -8.49
C LEU A 67 16.66 -3.78 -9.78
N PHE A 68 16.67 -3.14 -10.95
CA PHE A 68 16.55 -3.81 -12.26
C PHE A 68 15.35 -4.78 -12.33
N LYS A 69 14.20 -4.42 -11.74
CA LYS A 69 13.00 -5.28 -11.60
C LYS A 69 13.17 -6.50 -10.69
N ILE A 70 14.33 -6.70 -10.08
CA ILE A 70 14.58 -7.74 -9.08
C ILE A 70 14.20 -7.17 -7.72
N LYS A 71 13.40 -7.89 -6.95
CA LYS A 71 13.06 -7.50 -5.58
C LYS A 71 14.29 -7.69 -4.70
N VAL A 72 14.72 -6.62 -4.04
CA VAL A 72 15.89 -6.62 -3.15
C VAL A 72 15.47 -6.60 -1.67
N ALA A 73 14.30 -6.01 -1.37
CA ALA A 73 13.72 -5.95 -0.01
C ALA A 73 12.19 -5.90 -0.07
#